data_AF-S7NNI9-F1
#
_entry.id   AF-S7NNI9-F1
#
_cell.length_a   1.000
_cell.length_b   1.000
_cell.length_c   1.000
_cell.angle_alpha   90.00
_cell.angle_beta   90.00
_cell.angle_gamma   90.00
#
_symmetry.space_group_name_H-M   'P 1'
#
loop_
_entity.id
_entity.type
_entity.pdbx_description
1 polymer ?
#
loop_
_entity_poly.entity_id
_entity_poly.type
_entity_poly.pdbx_seq_one_letter_code
_entity_poly.pdbx_strand_id
1 'polypeptide(L)'
;MVRSAGGPMCFLILTSLLVAYLMVPAYVGPPTPATCLCRQTFFTLCFTICNSCIAVRSFQIVYVFKMARRLPRAYGYWVRYHGPYVFVAAITALKVAMVTTNQVITATGPTARADPGDPKIMILSCNPDYSKGLLVNTSLDLLLSVVGFSFAYMGKELPTNYNEAKFITFCMTFYFTSSISLCTFMSVYEGVLVTFLDLLVTVLNLLGISLGYFGPKCYLILFHPERNTPAYFSSAIQGYTMGRD
;
A
#
# COMPACT_ATOMS: atom_id res chain seq x y z
N MET A 1 -4.48 -16.17 15.98
CA MET A 1 -4.61 -15.31 14.76
C MET A 1 -3.27 -14.70 14.28
N VAL A 2 -2.45 -14.06 15.11
CA VAL A 2 -1.18 -13.41 14.66
C VAL A 2 -0.17 -14.39 14.02
N ARG A 3 0.05 -15.58 14.63
CA ARG A 3 0.86 -16.67 14.03
C ARG A 3 0.15 -17.43 12.90
N SER A 4 -1.18 -17.36 12.80
CA SER A 4 -1.97 -18.22 11.91
C SER A 4 -2.52 -17.54 10.65
N ALA A 5 -2.70 -16.20 10.67
CA ALA A 5 -3.31 -15.43 9.58
C ALA A 5 -2.34 -14.41 8.93
N GLY A 6 -1.24 -14.05 9.61
CA GLY A 6 -0.37 -12.94 9.21
C GLY A 6 1.13 -13.27 9.14
N GLY A 7 1.65 -13.99 10.13
CA GLY A 7 3.06 -14.39 10.17
C GLY A 7 4.03 -13.20 9.99
N PRO A 8 5.22 -13.42 9.39
CA PRO A 8 6.23 -12.38 9.20
C PRO A 8 5.79 -11.26 8.25
N MET A 9 4.89 -11.54 7.31
CA MET A 9 4.35 -10.54 6.38
C MET A 9 3.53 -9.45 7.08
N CYS A 10 2.80 -9.80 8.14
CA CYS A 10 2.06 -8.81 8.90
C CYS A 10 3.00 -7.85 9.66
N PHE A 11 4.13 -8.36 10.14
CA PHE A 11 5.19 -7.53 10.71
C PHE A 11 5.79 -6.60 9.66
N LEU A 12 6.05 -7.10 8.45
CA LEU A 12 6.53 -6.26 7.33
C LEU A 12 5.56 -5.12 6.98
N ILE A 13 4.25 -5.40 6.92
CA ILE A 13 3.23 -4.36 6.69
C ILE A 13 3.26 -3.33 7.84
N LEU A 14 3.29 -3.78 9.10
CA LEU A 14 3.27 -2.87 10.24
C LEU A 14 4.53 -2.00 10.31
N THR A 15 5.71 -2.59 10.11
CA THR A 15 6.99 -1.86 10.11
C THR A 15 7.05 -0.86 8.96
N SER A 16 6.65 -1.25 7.74
CA SER A 16 6.63 -0.33 6.60
C SER A 16 5.65 0.82 6.82
N LEU A 17 4.48 0.55 7.40
CA LEU A 17 3.49 1.58 7.74
C LEU A 17 4.01 2.53 8.83
N LEU A 18 4.67 2.01 9.86
CA LEU A 18 5.28 2.84 10.92
C LEU A 18 6.35 3.76 10.34
N VAL A 19 7.24 3.24 9.51
CA VAL A 19 8.26 4.04 8.83
C VAL A 19 7.60 5.09 7.93
N ALA A 20 6.55 4.74 7.20
CA ALA A 20 5.81 5.70 6.38
C ALA A 20 5.20 6.83 7.22
N TYR A 21 4.61 6.55 8.39
CA TYR A 21 4.13 7.57 9.33
C TYR A 21 5.26 8.48 9.85
N LEU A 22 6.43 7.91 10.17
CA LEU A 22 7.60 8.67 10.64
C LEU A 22 8.17 9.59 9.55
N MET A 23 7.91 9.30 8.27
CA MET A 23 8.33 10.12 7.14
C MET A 23 7.32 11.22 6.77
N VAL A 24 6.08 11.18 7.28
CA VAL A 24 5.07 12.24 7.04
C VAL A 24 5.55 13.63 7.47
N PRO A 25 6.19 13.83 8.64
CA PRO A 25 6.74 15.13 9.01
C PRO A 25 7.74 15.71 8.01
N ALA A 26 8.41 14.88 7.20
CA ALA A 26 9.34 15.35 6.17
C ALA A 26 8.65 16.11 5.02
N TYR A 27 7.31 16.04 4.92
CA TYR A 27 6.52 16.89 4.03
C TYR A 27 6.30 18.30 4.59
N VAL A 28 6.51 18.53 5.89
CA VAL A 28 6.26 19.79 6.58
C VAL A 28 7.60 20.44 6.96
N GLY A 29 7.88 21.60 6.37
CA GLY A 29 9.09 22.37 6.66
C GLY A 29 9.87 22.78 5.41
N PRO A 30 11.01 23.47 5.57
CA PRO A 30 11.83 23.90 4.44
C PRO A 30 12.45 22.68 3.74
N PRO A 31 12.38 22.60 2.40
CA PRO A 31 12.94 21.46 1.67
C PRO A 31 14.47 21.49 1.70
N THR A 32 15.04 20.55 2.43
CA THR A 32 16.46 20.20 2.43
C THR A 32 16.70 19.02 1.50
N PRO A 33 17.93 18.78 1.01
CA PRO A 33 18.24 17.59 0.21
C PRO A 33 17.86 16.28 0.93
N ALA A 34 18.00 16.23 2.26
CA ALA A 34 17.59 15.09 3.06
C ALA A 34 16.06 14.87 3.07
N THR A 35 15.27 15.93 3.28
CA THR A 35 13.80 15.81 3.25
C THR A 35 13.28 15.50 1.84
N CYS A 36 13.94 16.00 0.80
CA CYS A 36 13.63 15.65 -0.59
C CYS A 36 13.84 14.16 -0.87
N LEU A 37 14.97 13.60 -0.42
CA LEU A 37 15.26 12.17 -0.55
C LEU A 37 14.28 11.32 0.27
N CYS A 38 13.98 11.72 1.50
CA CYS A 38 12.98 11.06 2.34
C CYS A 38 11.60 11.02 1.66
N ARG A 39 11.16 12.15 1.11
CA ARG A 39 9.86 12.30 0.45
C ARG A 39 9.75 11.48 -0.84
N GLN A 40 10.74 11.57 -1.72
CA GLN A 40 10.67 10.98 -3.06
C GLN A 40 11.09 9.50 -3.09
N THR A 41 11.93 9.07 -2.15
CA THR A 41 12.53 7.73 -2.17
C THR A 41 11.99 6.88 -1.03
N PHE A 42 12.29 7.25 0.22
CA PHE A 42 11.99 6.39 1.36
C PHE A 42 10.49 6.21 1.59
N PHE A 43 9.72 7.31 1.56
CA PHE A 43 8.28 7.26 1.77
C PHE A 43 7.60 6.36 0.72
N THR A 44 7.87 6.62 -0.56
CA THR A 44 7.24 5.88 -1.66
C THR A 44 7.65 4.41 -1.67
N LEU A 45 8.91 4.08 -1.35
CA LEU A 45 9.36 2.69 -1.23
C LEU A 45 8.62 1.96 -0.10
N CYS A 46 8.52 2.55 1.09
CA CYS A 46 7.82 1.94 2.22
C CYS A 46 6.33 1.72 1.90
N PHE A 47 5.71 2.71 1.27
CA PHE A 47 4.31 2.62 0.87
C PHE A 47 4.07 1.51 -0.17
N THR A 48 4.95 1.39 -1.18
CA THR A 48 4.88 0.29 -2.17
C THR A 48 5.11 -1.08 -1.53
N ILE A 49 6.04 -1.22 -0.58
CA ILE A 49 6.24 -2.46 0.16
C ILE A 49 4.96 -2.84 0.91
N CYS A 50 4.32 -1.89 1.59
CA CYS A 50 3.05 -2.09 2.28
C CYS A 50 1.95 -2.58 1.33
N ASN A 51 1.71 -1.88 0.22
CA ASN A 51 0.72 -2.26 -0.77
C ASN A 51 0.99 -3.61 -1.42
N SER A 52 2.26 -3.94 -1.71
CA SER A 52 2.64 -5.23 -2.28
C SER A 52 2.34 -6.39 -1.34
N CYS A 53 2.60 -6.22 -0.04
CA CYS A 53 2.26 -7.21 0.97
C CYS A 53 0.74 -7.41 1.07
N ILE A 54 -0.05 -6.33 1.02
CA ILE A 54 -1.51 -6.40 1.05
C ILE A 54 -2.04 -7.09 -0.23
N ALA A 55 -1.50 -6.78 -1.41
CA ALA A 55 -1.88 -7.43 -2.67
C ALA A 55 -1.58 -8.93 -2.67
N VAL A 56 -0.41 -9.34 -2.17
CA VAL A 56 -0.06 -10.76 -1.97
C VAL A 56 -1.03 -11.44 -1.02
N ARG A 57 -1.44 -10.75 0.05
CA ARG A 57 -2.44 -11.27 1.00
C ARG A 57 -3.81 -11.45 0.34
N SER A 58 -4.27 -10.49 -0.46
CA SER A 58 -5.49 -10.63 -1.26
C SER A 58 -5.44 -11.85 -2.17
N PHE A 59 -4.32 -12.04 -2.88
CA PHE A 59 -4.12 -13.18 -3.76
C PHE A 59 -4.17 -14.51 -3.00
N GLN A 60 -3.52 -14.62 -1.85
CA GLN A 60 -3.54 -15.82 -1.02
C GLN A 60 -4.96 -16.20 -0.59
N ILE A 61 -5.76 -15.23 -0.18
CA ILE A 61 -7.16 -15.46 0.22
C ILE A 61 -7.93 -16.01 -0.99
N VAL A 62 -7.91 -15.33 -2.13
CA VAL A 62 -8.63 -15.81 -3.33
C VAL A 62 -8.16 -17.18 -3.76
N TYR A 63 -6.85 -17.43 -3.72
CA TYR A 63 -6.28 -18.68 -4.12
C TYR A 63 -6.83 -19.84 -3.27
N VAL A 64 -6.75 -19.72 -1.94
CA VAL A 64 -7.20 -20.76 -1.00
C VAL A 64 -8.67 -21.12 -1.19
N PHE A 65 -9.53 -20.13 -1.42
CA PHE A 65 -10.97 -20.36 -1.45
C PHE A 65 -11.53 -20.69 -2.84
N LYS A 66 -10.97 -20.11 -3.92
CA LYS A 66 -11.54 -20.22 -5.28
C LYS A 66 -10.69 -21.04 -6.25
N MET A 67 -9.37 -21.08 -6.03
CA MET A 67 -8.42 -21.70 -6.97
C MET A 67 -7.72 -22.96 -6.43
N ALA A 68 -7.85 -23.26 -5.14
CA ALA A 68 -7.27 -24.46 -4.51
C ALA A 68 -7.70 -25.76 -5.22
N ARG A 69 -8.93 -25.80 -5.77
CA ARG A 69 -9.43 -26.93 -6.57
C ARG A 69 -8.90 -26.98 -8.01
N ARG A 70 -8.48 -25.87 -8.62
CA ARG A 70 -8.05 -25.84 -10.03
C ARG A 70 -6.55 -26.05 -10.23
N LEU A 71 -5.71 -25.53 -9.32
CA LEU A 71 -4.25 -25.45 -9.54
C LEU A 71 -3.37 -25.84 -8.33
N PRO A 72 -3.71 -26.88 -7.54
CA PRO A 72 -3.07 -27.16 -6.24
C PRO A 72 -1.53 -27.28 -6.29
N ARG A 73 -0.98 -27.82 -7.40
CA ARG A 73 0.48 -27.98 -7.58
C ARG A 73 1.20 -26.65 -7.76
N ALA A 74 0.64 -25.71 -8.52
CA ALA A 74 1.30 -24.44 -8.84
C ALA A 74 1.47 -23.55 -7.60
N TYR A 75 0.45 -23.46 -6.76
CA TYR A 75 0.55 -22.72 -5.49
C TYR A 75 1.36 -23.46 -4.44
N GLY A 76 1.33 -24.79 -4.44
CA GLY A 76 2.23 -25.58 -3.61
C GLY A 76 3.70 -25.20 -3.87
N TYR A 77 4.09 -25.09 -5.15
CA TYR A 77 5.40 -24.57 -5.53
C TYR A 77 5.61 -23.11 -5.14
N TRP A 78 4.63 -22.23 -5.37
CA TRP A 78 4.74 -20.82 -5.00
C TRP A 78 4.96 -20.61 -3.50
N VAL A 79 4.23 -21.33 -2.64
CA VAL A 79 4.45 -21.28 -1.18
C VAL A 79 5.79 -21.93 -0.81
N ARG A 80 6.16 -23.05 -1.45
CA ARG A 80 7.42 -23.76 -1.20
C ARG A 80 8.66 -22.93 -1.51
N TYR A 81 8.62 -22.12 -2.56
CA TYR A 81 9.72 -21.25 -2.99
C TYR A 81 9.62 -19.82 -2.44
N HIS A 82 8.95 -19.62 -1.29
CA HIS A 82 8.81 -18.29 -0.68
C HIS A 82 8.23 -17.23 -1.63
N GLY A 83 7.36 -17.63 -2.57
CA GLY A 83 6.75 -16.79 -3.59
C GLY A 83 6.15 -15.46 -3.11
N PRO A 84 5.49 -15.39 -1.93
CA PRO A 84 5.09 -14.12 -1.32
C PRO A 84 6.23 -13.11 -1.17
N TYR A 85 7.39 -13.56 -0.68
CA TYR A 85 8.57 -12.71 -0.48
C TYR A 85 9.24 -12.37 -1.80
N VAL A 86 9.32 -13.33 -2.72
CA VAL A 86 9.86 -13.10 -4.07
C VAL A 86 9.05 -12.03 -4.81
N PHE A 87 7.73 -12.07 -4.70
CA PHE A 87 6.86 -11.05 -5.31
C PHE A 87 7.11 -9.66 -4.70
N VAL A 88 7.13 -9.54 -3.37
CA VAL A 88 7.41 -8.26 -2.69
C VAL A 88 8.80 -7.74 -3.08
N ALA A 89 9.81 -8.61 -3.12
CA ALA A 89 11.16 -8.25 -3.52
C ALA A 89 11.22 -7.76 -4.98
N ALA A 90 10.54 -8.44 -5.91
CA ALA A 90 10.49 -8.04 -7.31
C ALA A 90 9.81 -6.67 -7.51
N ILE A 91 8.67 -6.44 -6.86
CA ILE A 91 7.97 -5.15 -6.90
C ILE A 91 8.83 -4.05 -6.27
N THR A 92 9.50 -4.34 -5.16
CA THR A 92 10.40 -3.38 -4.50
C THR A 92 11.59 -3.03 -5.40
N ALA A 93 12.22 -4.02 -6.05
CA ALA A 93 13.31 -3.81 -6.99
C ALA A 93 12.87 -2.95 -8.18
N LEU A 94 11.68 -3.24 -8.74
CA LEU A 94 11.09 -2.41 -9.81
C LEU A 94 10.87 -0.97 -9.33
N LYS A 95 10.34 -0.79 -8.12
CA LYS A 95 10.13 0.54 -7.55
C LYS A 95 11.44 1.31 -7.36
N VAL A 96 12.49 0.66 -6.85
CA VAL A 96 13.83 1.24 -6.73
C VAL A 96 14.35 1.66 -8.11
N ALA A 97 14.20 0.83 -9.14
CA ALA A 97 14.60 1.18 -10.50
C ALA A 97 13.83 2.40 -11.03
N MET A 98 12.52 2.50 -10.80
CA MET A 98 11.72 3.65 -11.21
C MET A 98 12.15 4.93 -10.50
N VAL A 99 12.33 4.87 -9.17
CA VAL A 99 12.75 6.04 -8.38
C VAL A 99 14.15 6.48 -8.78
N THR A 100 15.11 5.57 -8.90
CA THR A 100 16.49 5.89 -9.31
C THR A 100 16.55 6.47 -10.72
N THR A 101 15.80 5.92 -11.67
CA THR A 101 15.71 6.47 -13.03
C THR A 101 15.16 7.90 -13.01
N ASN A 102 14.12 8.17 -12.21
CA ASN A 102 13.56 9.50 -12.05
C ASN A 102 14.54 10.49 -11.42
N GLN A 103 15.34 10.04 -10.43
CA GLN A 103 16.42 10.83 -9.82
C GLN A 103 17.58 11.11 -10.79
N VAL A 104 17.87 10.21 -11.74
CA VAL A 104 18.90 10.45 -12.76
C VAL A 104 18.42 11.45 -13.81
N ILE A 105 17.14 11.38 -14.18
CA ILE A 105 16.53 12.27 -15.17
C ILE A 105 16.31 13.67 -14.57
N THR A 106 15.95 13.76 -13.29
CA THR A 106 15.73 15.03 -12.60
C THR A 106 16.88 15.33 -11.64
N ALA A 107 17.67 16.38 -11.91
CA ALA A 107 18.77 16.80 -11.05
C ALA A 107 18.35 16.84 -9.55
N THR A 108 19.12 16.15 -8.71
CA THR A 108 18.82 15.79 -7.31
C THR A 108 19.03 16.93 -6.31
N GLY A 109 18.78 18.18 -6.73
CA GLY A 109 18.95 19.38 -5.90
C GLY A 109 17.62 20.09 -5.62
N PRO A 110 17.43 20.68 -4.43
CA PRO A 110 16.31 21.59 -4.20
C PRO A 110 16.41 22.76 -5.20
N THR A 111 15.47 22.80 -6.12
CA THR A 111 15.38 23.88 -7.11
C THR A 111 14.55 25.02 -6.54
N ALA A 112 15.14 26.21 -6.47
CA ALA A 112 14.42 27.43 -6.15
C ALA A 112 13.80 27.99 -7.43
N ARG A 113 12.49 28.24 -7.43
CA ARG A 113 11.78 28.95 -8.50
C ARG A 113 11.04 30.15 -7.92
N ALA A 114 11.06 31.28 -8.62
CA ALA A 114 10.20 32.41 -8.27
C ALA A 114 8.73 32.06 -8.57
N ASP A 115 7.81 32.49 -7.71
CA ASP A 115 6.38 32.30 -7.90
C ASP A 115 5.93 33.03 -9.19
N PRO A 116 5.16 32.38 -10.08
CA PRO A 116 4.63 33.02 -11.29
C PRO A 116 3.72 34.24 -11.02
N GLY A 117 3.08 34.30 -9.85
CA GLY A 117 2.16 35.36 -9.44
C GLY A 117 2.82 36.52 -8.70
N ASP A 118 3.97 36.29 -8.04
CA ASP A 118 4.73 37.36 -7.38
C ASP A 118 6.24 37.02 -7.38
N PRO A 119 7.06 37.72 -8.20
CA PRO A 119 8.48 37.39 -8.34
C PRO A 119 9.31 37.65 -7.08
N LYS A 120 8.73 38.26 -6.03
CA LYS A 120 9.36 38.41 -4.71
C LYS A 120 9.28 37.15 -3.84
N ILE A 121 8.42 36.19 -4.19
CA ILE A 121 8.23 34.95 -3.45
C ILE A 121 9.06 33.85 -4.13
N MET A 122 10.01 33.25 -3.41
CA MET A 122 10.75 32.07 -3.87
C MET A 122 10.09 30.79 -3.35
N ILE A 123 9.57 29.98 -4.26
CA ILE A 123 9.09 28.62 -3.97
C ILE A 123 10.27 27.66 -4.11
N LEU A 124 10.72 27.11 -2.98
CA LEU A 124 11.72 26.06 -2.97
C LEU A 124 11.00 24.71 -3.15
N SER A 125 11.33 23.97 -4.22
CA SER A 125 10.71 22.68 -4.55
C SER A 125 11.80 21.62 -4.77
N CYS A 126 11.56 20.40 -4.27
CA CYS A 126 12.49 19.28 -4.45
C CYS A 126 12.62 18.79 -5.91
N ASN A 127 11.67 19.15 -6.78
CA ASN A 127 11.72 18.81 -8.19
C ASN A 127 10.94 19.86 -8.99
N PRO A 128 11.51 20.43 -10.07
CA PRO A 128 10.81 21.35 -10.96
C PRO A 128 9.60 20.72 -11.69
N ASP A 129 9.59 19.39 -11.86
CA ASP A 129 8.55 18.57 -12.47
C ASP A 129 7.93 17.62 -11.42
N TYR A 130 7.64 18.13 -10.21
CA TYR A 130 7.07 17.34 -9.11
C TYR A 130 5.87 16.49 -9.53
N SER A 131 4.94 17.06 -10.33
CA SER A 131 3.73 16.37 -10.78
C SER A 131 4.03 15.16 -11.67
N LYS A 132 4.99 15.28 -12.61
CA LYS A 132 5.38 14.16 -13.48
C LYS A 132 6.10 13.08 -12.68
N GLY A 133 6.99 13.48 -11.78
CA GLY A 133 7.68 12.55 -10.90
C GLY A 133 6.73 11.80 -9.97
N LEU A 134 5.72 12.49 -9.43
CA LEU A 134 4.66 11.90 -8.63
C LEU A 134 3.81 10.94 -9.45
N LEU A 135 3.43 11.29 -10.67
CA LEU A 135 2.63 10.42 -11.55
C LEU A 135 3.36 9.11 -11.86
N VAL A 136 4.64 9.18 -12.24
CA VAL A 136 5.48 8.00 -12.51
C VAL A 136 5.60 7.15 -11.26
N ASN A 137 5.85 7.76 -10.11
CA ASN A 137 5.96 7.04 -8.85
C ASN A 137 4.63 6.35 -8.49
N THR A 138 3.51 7.05 -8.54
CA THR A 138 2.19 6.51 -8.17
C THR A 138 1.68 5.44 -9.13
N SER A 139 2.16 5.41 -10.38
CA SER A 139 1.68 4.46 -11.40
C SER A 139 1.83 2.98 -10.99
N LEU A 140 2.97 2.59 -10.39
CA LEU A 140 3.20 1.20 -9.97
C LEU A 140 2.25 0.82 -8.83
N ASP A 141 2.06 1.70 -7.85
CA ASP A 141 1.16 1.47 -6.73
C ASP A 141 -0.30 1.42 -7.19
N LEU A 142 -0.68 2.26 -8.17
CA LEU A 142 -2.00 2.24 -8.78
C LEU A 142 -2.30 0.91 -9.47
N LEU A 143 -1.35 0.39 -10.25
CA LEU A 143 -1.46 -0.93 -10.87
C LEU A 143 -1.62 -2.03 -9.80
N LEU A 144 -0.83 -1.96 -8.73
CA LEU A 144 -0.88 -2.90 -7.62
C LEU A 144 -2.24 -2.85 -6.91
N SER A 145 -2.82 -1.66 -6.79
CA SER A 145 -4.15 -1.43 -6.23
C SER A 145 -5.26 -2.02 -7.10
N VAL A 146 -5.18 -1.87 -8.42
CA VAL A 146 -6.14 -2.48 -9.36
C VAL A 146 -6.08 -4.00 -9.26
N VAL A 147 -4.88 -4.58 -9.29
CA VAL A 147 -4.68 -6.03 -9.14
C VAL A 147 -5.20 -6.52 -7.78
N GLY A 148 -4.86 -5.79 -6.71
CA GLY A 148 -5.33 -6.07 -5.35
C GLY A 148 -6.85 -6.01 -5.24
N PHE A 149 -7.48 -5.01 -5.86
CA PHE A 149 -8.93 -4.86 -5.94
C PHE A 149 -9.58 -6.00 -6.72
N SER A 150 -9.04 -6.39 -7.88
CA SER A 150 -9.56 -7.52 -8.66
C SER A 150 -9.59 -8.80 -7.84
N PHE A 151 -8.49 -9.10 -7.14
CA PHE A 151 -8.46 -10.26 -6.24
C PHE A 151 -9.46 -10.10 -5.09
N ALA A 152 -9.46 -8.96 -4.40
CA ALA A 152 -10.36 -8.77 -3.26
C ALA A 152 -11.85 -8.84 -3.67
N TYR A 153 -12.20 -8.35 -4.87
CA TYR A 153 -13.53 -8.47 -5.46
C TYR A 153 -13.90 -9.93 -5.76
N MET A 154 -12.99 -10.73 -6.34
CA MET A 154 -13.20 -12.17 -6.54
C MET A 154 -13.46 -12.93 -5.22
N GLY A 155 -13.00 -12.37 -4.10
CA GLY A 155 -13.19 -12.89 -2.75
C GLY A 155 -14.47 -12.42 -2.03
N LYS A 156 -15.34 -11.61 -2.64
CA LYS A 156 -16.58 -11.12 -2.00
C LYS A 156 -17.63 -12.21 -1.72
N GLU A 157 -17.57 -13.33 -2.45
CA GLU A 157 -18.53 -14.45 -2.34
C GLU A 157 -18.20 -15.44 -1.20
N LEU A 158 -17.16 -15.18 -0.41
CA LEU A 158 -16.76 -16.05 0.70
C LEU A 158 -17.69 -15.88 1.92
N PRO A 159 -18.08 -16.97 2.61
CA PRO A 159 -19.06 -16.91 3.69
C PRO A 159 -18.54 -16.12 4.90
N THR A 160 -19.42 -15.21 5.35
CA THR A 160 -19.75 -14.66 6.70
C THR A 160 -18.71 -14.49 7.82
N ASN A 161 -17.47 -14.98 7.74
CA ASN A 161 -16.43 -14.77 8.76
C ASN A 161 -15.15 -14.07 8.26
N TYR A 162 -15.04 -13.72 6.98
CA TYR A 162 -13.86 -13.02 6.43
C TYR A 162 -14.12 -11.54 6.15
N ASN A 163 -14.39 -10.78 7.21
CA ASN A 163 -14.38 -9.31 7.13
C ASN A 163 -13.02 -8.78 6.62
N GLU A 164 -11.93 -9.54 6.78
CA GLU A 164 -10.59 -9.18 6.29
C GLU A 164 -10.55 -8.91 4.78
N ALA A 165 -11.18 -9.73 3.94
CA ALA A 165 -11.19 -9.49 2.48
C ALA A 165 -11.97 -8.23 2.11
N LYS A 166 -13.07 -7.95 2.81
CA LYS A 166 -13.88 -6.74 2.62
C LYS A 166 -13.10 -5.49 3.00
N PHE A 167 -12.38 -5.52 4.13
CA PHE A 167 -11.54 -4.41 4.57
C PHE A 167 -10.36 -4.18 3.63
N ILE A 168 -9.69 -5.23 3.15
CA ILE A 168 -8.64 -5.09 2.14
C ILE A 168 -9.20 -4.47 0.85
N THR A 169 -10.39 -4.91 0.40
CA THR A 169 -11.07 -4.33 -0.77
C THR A 169 -11.31 -2.85 -0.54
N PHE A 170 -11.82 -2.47 0.64
CA PHE A 170 -12.10 -1.08 0.98
C PHE A 170 -10.84 -0.22 0.97
N CYS A 171 -9.75 -0.67 1.60
CA CYS A 171 -8.47 0.03 1.61
C CYS A 171 -7.90 0.21 0.18
N MET A 172 -7.90 -0.85 -0.64
CA MET A 172 -7.40 -0.78 -2.01
C MET A 172 -8.29 0.10 -2.91
N THR A 173 -9.61 0.06 -2.73
CA THR A 173 -10.52 0.94 -3.47
C THR A 173 -10.30 2.40 -3.08
N PHE A 174 -10.17 2.67 -1.77
CA PHE A 174 -9.92 4.01 -1.26
C PHE A 174 -8.59 4.59 -1.76
N TYR A 175 -7.54 3.76 -1.81
CA TYR A 175 -6.26 4.17 -2.38
C TYR A 175 -6.36 4.46 -3.88
N PHE A 176 -7.04 3.59 -4.63
CA PHE A 176 -7.25 3.78 -6.07
C PHE A 176 -8.03 5.07 -6.38
N THR A 177 -9.15 5.31 -5.70
CA THR A 177 -9.99 6.49 -5.93
C THR A 177 -9.28 7.78 -5.52
N SER A 178 -8.59 7.79 -4.38
CA SER A 178 -7.83 8.97 -3.93
C SER A 178 -6.64 9.28 -4.85
N SER A 179 -5.97 8.25 -5.38
CA SER A 179 -4.87 8.42 -6.34
C SER A 179 -5.35 8.98 -7.67
N ILE A 180 -6.49 8.52 -8.20
CA ILE A 180 -7.08 9.09 -9.42
C ILE A 180 -7.49 10.54 -9.20
N SER A 181 -8.16 10.85 -8.07
CA SER A 181 -8.54 12.23 -7.73
C SER A 181 -7.32 13.15 -7.68
N LEU A 182 -6.21 12.68 -7.09
CA LEU A 182 -4.95 13.44 -7.06
C LEU A 182 -4.37 13.64 -8.46
N CYS A 183 -4.39 12.62 -9.33
CA CYS A 183 -3.91 12.75 -10.70
C CYS A 183 -4.73 13.77 -11.51
N THR A 184 -6.06 13.73 -11.38
CA THR A 184 -6.97 14.70 -12.01
C THR A 184 -6.69 16.10 -11.50
N PHE A 185 -6.49 16.25 -10.18
CA PHE A 185 -6.17 17.54 -9.58
C PHE A 185 -4.85 18.12 -10.10
N MET A 186 -3.82 17.30 -10.24
CA MET A 186 -2.53 17.69 -10.82
C MET A 186 -2.61 18.09 -12.30
N SER A 187 -3.68 17.71 -13.02
CA SER A 187 -3.89 18.11 -14.41
C SER A 187 -4.46 19.53 -14.55
N VAL A 188 -4.98 20.08 -13.45
CA VAL A 188 -5.65 21.41 -13.43
C VAL A 188 -4.87 22.42 -12.59
N TYR A 189 -4.21 21.97 -11.52
CA TYR A 189 -3.50 22.83 -10.57
C TYR A 189 -2.02 22.50 -10.52
N GLU A 190 -1.19 23.51 -10.28
CA GLU A 190 0.25 23.37 -10.09
C GLU A 190 0.72 24.04 -8.79
N GLY A 191 1.97 23.77 -8.41
CA GLY A 191 2.62 24.43 -7.28
C GLY A 191 2.24 23.87 -5.91
N VAL A 192 2.15 24.77 -4.93
CA VAL A 192 2.05 24.44 -3.50
C VAL A 192 0.78 23.64 -3.17
N LEU A 193 -0.33 23.94 -3.85
CA LEU A 193 -1.63 23.29 -3.64
C LEU A 193 -1.59 21.78 -3.93
N VAL A 194 -0.86 21.36 -4.98
CA VAL A 194 -0.64 19.94 -5.30
C VAL A 194 0.11 19.23 -4.18
N THR A 195 1.13 19.87 -3.61
CA THR A 195 1.94 19.29 -2.53
C THR A 195 1.11 19.11 -1.25
N PHE A 196 0.25 20.08 -0.92
CA PHE A 196 -0.66 19.97 0.22
C PHE A 196 -1.69 18.85 0.03
N LEU A 197 -2.28 18.74 -1.17
CA LEU A 197 -3.26 17.68 -1.44
C LEU A 197 -2.61 16.29 -1.44
N ASP A 198 -1.40 16.16 -1.99
CA ASP A 198 -0.63 14.91 -1.95
C ASP A 198 -0.32 14.47 -0.52
N LEU A 199 0.07 15.39 0.36
CA LEU A 199 0.24 15.12 1.79
C LEU A 199 -1.06 14.63 2.44
N LEU A 200 -2.19 15.32 2.18
CA LEU A 200 -3.49 14.96 2.74
C LEU A 200 -3.92 13.56 2.28
N VAL A 201 -3.84 13.30 0.97
CA VAL A 201 -4.16 12.00 0.36
C VAL A 201 -3.27 10.90 0.94
N THR A 202 -1.98 11.18 1.10
CA THR A 202 -1.01 10.28 1.73
C THR A 202 -1.43 9.91 3.16
N VAL A 203 -1.70 10.89 4.02
CA VAL A 203 -2.09 10.66 5.41
C VAL A 203 -3.43 9.90 5.48
N LEU A 204 -4.41 10.28 4.66
CA LEU A 204 -5.69 9.58 4.59
C LEU A 204 -5.53 8.12 4.17
N ASN A 205 -4.64 7.83 3.22
CA ASN A 205 -4.35 6.46 2.80
C ASN A 205 -3.65 5.63 3.89
N LEU A 206 -2.68 6.22 4.59
CA LEU A 206 -2.04 5.57 5.73
C LEU A 206 -3.04 5.26 6.85
N LEU A 207 -3.97 6.19 7.13
CA LEU A 207 -5.04 6.01 8.10
C LEU A 207 -6.06 4.96 7.62
N GLY A 208 -6.40 4.98 6.34
CA GLY A 208 -7.29 4.00 5.73
C GLY A 208 -6.73 2.59 5.82
N ILE A 209 -5.43 2.40 5.60
CA ILE A 209 -4.76 1.11 5.76
C ILE A 209 -4.66 0.72 7.23
N SER A 210 -4.26 1.63 8.13
CA SER A 210 -4.11 1.31 9.56
C SER A 210 -5.46 0.93 10.19
N LEU A 211 -6.48 1.77 10.04
CA LEU A 211 -7.80 1.55 10.61
C LEU A 211 -8.56 0.43 9.89
N GLY A 212 -8.47 0.36 8.56
CA GLY A 212 -9.18 -0.64 7.77
C GLY A 212 -8.58 -2.04 7.91
N TYR A 213 -7.26 -2.18 7.77
CA TYR A 213 -6.62 -3.51 7.79
C TYR A 213 -6.30 -4.00 9.21
N PHE A 214 -5.74 -3.14 10.06
CA PHE A 214 -5.34 -3.54 11.43
C PHE A 214 -6.44 -3.31 12.45
N GLY A 215 -7.30 -2.29 12.30
CA GLY A 215 -8.38 -2.01 13.25
C GLY A 215 -9.23 -3.23 13.62
N PRO A 216 -9.77 -3.98 12.65
CA PRO A 216 -10.56 -5.19 12.91
C PRO A 216 -9.78 -6.30 13.61
N LYS A 217 -8.48 -6.44 13.27
CA LYS A 217 -7.59 -7.43 13.90
C LYS A 217 -7.27 -7.07 15.34
N CYS A 218 -6.97 -5.80 15.60
CA CYS A 218 -6.75 -5.27 16.94
C CYS A 218 -8.01 -5.37 17.79
N TYR A 219 -9.18 -5.04 17.23
CA TYR A 219 -10.47 -5.18 17.90
C TYR A 219 -10.75 -6.63 18.31
N LEU A 220 -10.58 -7.58 17.40
CA LEU A 220 -10.78 -9.00 17.72
C LEU A 220 -9.80 -9.51 18.78
N ILE A 221 -8.53 -9.08 18.73
CA ILE A 221 -7.51 -9.47 19.72
C ILE A 221 -7.85 -8.91 21.12
N LEU A 222 -8.32 -7.67 21.22
CA LEU A 222 -8.54 -6.99 22.49
C LEU A 222 -9.88 -7.38 23.14
N PHE A 223 -10.95 -7.50 22.33
CA PHE A 223 -12.32 -7.67 22.83
C PHE A 223 -12.88 -9.09 22.67
N HIS A 224 -12.28 -9.93 21.83
CA HIS A 224 -12.74 -11.30 21.56
C HIS A 224 -11.58 -12.34 21.58
N PRO A 225 -10.81 -12.43 22.69
CA PRO A 225 -9.66 -13.35 22.78
C PRO A 225 -10.04 -14.83 22.61
N GLU A 226 -11.29 -15.22 22.90
CA GLU A 226 -11.82 -16.57 22.73
C GLU A 226 -11.80 -17.05 21.27
N ARG A 227 -11.93 -16.12 20.30
CA ARG A 227 -11.87 -16.41 18.86
C ARG A 227 -10.43 -16.42 18.30
N ASN A 228 -9.42 -16.11 19.12
CA ASN A 228 -8.01 -16.02 18.72
C ASN A 228 -7.25 -17.36 18.83
N THR A 229 -7.91 -18.45 19.19
CA THR A 229 -7.31 -19.78 19.34
C THR A 229 -7.12 -20.51 18.00
N PRO A 230 -6.01 -21.27 17.82
CA PRO A 230 -5.77 -22.04 16.60
C PRO A 230 -6.86 -23.09 16.33
N ALA A 231 -7.47 -23.65 17.39
CA ALA A 231 -8.56 -24.61 17.30
C ALA A 231 -9.82 -24.02 16.63
N TYR A 232 -10.18 -22.77 16.93
CA TYR A 232 -11.32 -22.08 16.30
C TYR A 232 -11.07 -21.78 14.81
N PHE A 233 -9.81 -21.48 14.45
CA PHE A 233 -9.42 -21.27 13.06
C PHE A 233 -9.43 -22.57 12.25
N SER A 234 -8.90 -23.65 12.81
CA SER A 234 -8.90 -24.97 12.17
C SER A 234 -10.31 -25.51 12.00
N SER A 235 -11.19 -25.36 13.00
CA SER A 235 -12.59 -25.80 12.91
C SER A 235 -13.40 -25.00 11.88
N ALA A 236 -13.15 -23.69 11.73
CA ALA A 236 -13.78 -22.87 10.70
C ALA A 236 -13.35 -23.28 9.27
N ILE A 237 -12.07 -23.57 9.05
CA ILE A 237 -11.56 -24.07 7.76
C ILE A 237 -12.12 -25.46 7.45
N GLN A 238 -12.17 -26.34 8.44
CA GLN A 238 -12.63 -27.72 8.28
C GLN A 238 -14.16 -27.79 8.06
N GLY A 239 -14.93 -26.92 8.74
CA GLY A 239 -16.37 -26.75 8.49
C GLY A 239 -16.67 -26.28 7.06
N TYR A 240 -15.85 -25.37 6.52
CA TYR A 240 -15.97 -24.91 5.13
C TYR A 240 -15.61 -25.98 4.10
N THR A 241 -14.56 -26.75 4.35
CA THR A 241 -14.13 -27.82 3.43
C THR A 241 -15.16 -28.95 3.35
N MET A 242 -15.97 -29.12 4.41
CA MET A 242 -17.04 -30.11 4.50
C MET A 242 -18.42 -29.58 4.10
N GLY A 243 -18.56 -28.31 3.70
CA GLY A 243 -19.82 -27.77 3.18
C GLY A 243 -20.96 -27.74 4.20
N ARG A 244 -20.72 -27.20 5.39
CA ARG A 244 -21.82 -26.82 6.31
C ARG A 244 -21.79 -25.31 6.52
N ASP A 245 -22.76 -24.68 5.84
CA ASP A 245 -23.20 -23.27 5.80
C ASP A 245 -22.61 -22.28 6.82
#